data_AF-A0A930GU44-F1
#
_entry.id   AF-A0A930GU44-F1
#
_cell.length_a   1.000
_cell.length_b   1.000
_cell.length_c   1.000
_cell.angle_alpha   90.00
_cell.angle_beta   90.00
_cell.angle_gamma   90.00
#
_symmetry.space_group_name_H-M   'P 1'
#
loop_
_entity.id
_entity.type
_entity.pdbx_description
1 polymer ?
#
loop_
_entity_poly.entity_id
_entity_poly.type
_entity_poly.pdbx_seq_one_letter_code
_entity_poly.pdbx_strand_id
1 'polypeptide(L)' 'MKHIHIIGIGGTFMGGVAAIAKEAGFKVSGCDAKMYPPMSTQLEAQGIELMQGYEPAHLEPAPDLVVVGNA' A
#
# COMPACT_ATOMS: atom_id res chain seq x y z
N MET A 1 -0.17 -1.57 -16.77
CA MET A 1 -0.09 -0.46 -15.79
C MET A 1 0.83 -0.94 -14.69
N LYS A 2 1.86 -0.18 -14.30
CA LYS A 2 2.87 -0.66 -13.33
C LYS A 2 2.25 -0.82 -11.93
N HIS A 3 2.62 -1.87 -11.22
CA HIS A 3 2.16 -2.22 -9.88
C HIS A 3 3.22 -1.90 -8.83
N ILE A 4 2.86 -1.03 -7.90
CA ILE A 4 3.68 -0.69 -6.73
C ILE A 4 3.08 -1.36 -5.49
N HIS A 5 3.91 -2.09 -4.76
CA HIS A 5 3.56 -2.63 -3.44
C HIS A 5 4.30 -1.85 -2.34
N ILE A 6 3.57 -1.34 -1.35
CA ILE A 6 4.14 -0.55 -0.26
C ILE A 6 4.11 -1.35 1.04
N ILE A 7 5.28 -1.59 1.64
CA ILE A 7 5.43 -2.23 2.95
C ILE A 7 5.48 -1.13 4.01
N GLY A 8 4.61 -1.19 5.02
CA GLY A 8 4.42 -0.14 6.03
C GLY A 8 3.50 0.98 5.55
N ILE A 9 2.44 0.64 4.80
CA ILE A 9 1.54 1.60 4.15
C ILE A 9 0.65 2.37 5.14
N GLY A 10 0.48 1.88 6.38
CA GLY A 10 -0.41 2.44 7.39
C GLY A 10 0.10 3.75 8.03
N GLY A 11 1.38 4.08 7.85
CA GLY A 11 1.93 5.36 8.30
C GLY A 11 1.42 6.54 7.47
N THR A 12 1.21 7.70 8.08
CA THR A 12 0.68 8.91 7.38
C THR A 12 1.49 9.30 6.16
N PHE A 13 2.81 9.23 6.25
CA PHE A 13 3.70 9.54 5.12
C PHE A 13 3.53 8.51 3.99
N MET A 14 3.58 7.21 4.31
CA MET A 14 3.48 6.15 3.33
C MET A 14 2.09 6.06 2.70
N GLY A 15 1.02 6.32 3.46
CA GLY A 15 -0.33 6.46 2.95
C GLY A 15 -0.47 7.64 1.99
N GLY A 16 0.20 8.77 2.27
CA GLY A 16 0.28 9.90 1.34
C GLY A 16 1.00 9.55 0.03
N VAL A 17 2.12 8.82 0.12
CA VAL A 17 2.84 8.31 -1.07
C VAL A 17 1.94 7.37 -1.88
N ALA A 18 1.19 6.48 -1.20
CA ALA A 18 0.26 5.56 -1.85
C ALA A 18 -0.85 6.30 -2.61
N ALA A 19 -1.42 7.34 -2.01
CA ALA A 19 -2.44 8.18 -2.63
C ALA A 19 -1.91 8.88 -3.89
N ILE A 20 -0.73 9.50 -3.81
CA ILE A 20 -0.10 10.17 -4.96
C ILE A 20 0.19 9.15 -6.09
N ALA A 21 0.70 7.96 -5.74
CA ALA A 21 0.94 6.91 -6.73
C ALA A 21 -0.36 6.45 -7.40
N LYS A 22 -1.45 6.35 -6.64
CA LYS A 22 -2.76 6.00 -7.20
C LYS A 22 -3.26 7.08 -8.17
N GLU A 23 -3.17 8.35 -7.80
CA GLU A 23 -3.54 9.49 -8.65
C GLU A 23 -2.66 9.61 -9.90
N ALA A 24 -1.39 9.24 -9.81
CA ALA A 24 -0.48 9.17 -10.95
C ALA A 24 -0.76 7.98 -11.90
N GLY A 25 -1.77 7.15 -11.61
CA GLY A 25 -2.21 6.06 -12.50
C GLY A 25 -1.48 4.74 -12.29
N PHE A 26 -0.84 4.52 -11.14
CA PHE A 26 -0.27 3.21 -10.79
C PHE A 26 -1.33 2.28 -10.18
N LYS A 27 -1.16 0.96 -10.37
CA LYS A 27 -1.80 -0.01 -9.47
C LYS A 27 -1.03 0.04 -8.15
N VAL A 28 -1.74 0.28 -7.04
CA VAL A 28 -1.12 0.37 -5.72
C VAL A 28 -1.74 -0.68 -4.81
N SER A 29 -0.89 -1.45 -4.15
CA SER A 29 -1.25 -2.28 -3.01
C SER A 29 -0.28 -2.00 -1.86
N GLY A 30 -0.61 -2.45 -0.67
CA GLY A 30 0.36 -2.42 0.43
C GLY A 30 -0.04 -3.27 1.61
N CYS A 31 0.91 -3.43 2.52
CA CYS A 31 0.69 -4.14 3.76
C CYS A 31 1.26 -3.40 4.96
N ASP A 32 0.68 -3.65 6.13
CA ASP A 32 1.16 -3.14 7.41
C ASP A 32 0.80 -4.13 8.52
N ALA A 33 1.54 -4.12 9.63
CA ALA A 33 1.28 -4.98 10.78
C ALA A 33 -0.13 -4.75 11.34
N LYS A 34 -0.58 -3.49 11.38
CA LYS A 34 -1.87 -3.09 11.90
C LYS A 34 -2.46 -1.99 11.02
N MET A 35 -3.59 -2.28 10.40
CA MET A 35 -4.36 -1.30 9.64
C MET A 35 -5.65 -1.02 10.37
N TYR A 36 -5.87 0.26 10.69
CA TYR A 36 -7.09 0.71 11.35
C TYR A 36 -7.57 2.04 10.76
N PRO A 37 -8.86 2.36 10.95
CA PRO A 37 -9.37 3.70 10.68
C PRO A 37 -8.58 4.77 11.44
N PRO A 38 -8.42 5.98 10.87
CA PRO A 38 -9.00 6.43 9.60
C PRO A 38 -8.18 6.06 8.35
N MET A 39 -6.92 5.61 8.52
CA MET A 39 -6.01 5.42 7.40
C MET A 39 -6.45 4.29 6.46
N SER A 40 -6.86 3.14 7.01
CA SER A 40 -7.29 2.00 6.19
C SER A 40 -8.47 2.36 5.30
N THR A 41 -9.50 2.97 5.89
CA THR A 41 -10.71 3.39 5.17
C THR A 41 -10.42 4.45 4.11
N GLN A 42 -9.46 5.34 4.35
CA GLN A 42 -9.10 6.38 3.39
C GLN A 42 -8.39 5.79 2.16
N LEU A 43 -7.46 4.86 2.36
CA LEU A 43 -6.74 4.20 1.27
C LEU A 43 -7.65 3.24 0.48
N GLU A 44 -8.52 2.50 1.16
CA GLU A 44 -9.54 1.65 0.52
C GLU A 44 -10.50 2.46 -0.35
N ALA A 45 -10.94 3.64 0.13
CA ALA A 45 -11.81 4.54 -0.63
C ALA A 45 -11.15 5.07 -1.92
N GLN A 46 -9.81 5.10 -1.97
CA GLN A 46 -9.04 5.42 -3.18
C GLN A 46 -8.81 4.20 -4.08
N GLY A 47 -9.35 3.02 -3.72
CA GLY A 47 -9.17 1.77 -4.46
C GLY A 47 -7.75 1.21 -4.35
N ILE A 48 -7.10 1.42 -3.20
CA ILE A 48 -5.80 0.82 -2.87
C ILE A 48 -6.06 -0.51 -2.16
N GLU A 49 -5.41 -1.56 -2.63
CA GLU A 49 -5.54 -2.89 -2.04
C GLU A 49 -4.66 -3.00 -0.79
N LEU A 50 -5.29 -3.28 0.35
CA LEU A 50 -4.65 -3.33 1.65
C LEU A 50 -4.61 -4.76 2.19
N MET A 51 -3.45 -5.19 2.67
CA MET A 51 -3.25 -6.52 3.25
C MET A 51 -2.68 -6.39 4.67
N GLN A 52 -3.18 -7.19 5.61
CA GLN A 52 -2.74 -7.11 7.00
C GLN A 52 -1.60 -8.09 7.28
N GLY A 53 -0.57 -7.62 7.98
CA GLY A 53 0.62 -8.40 8.31
C GLY A 53 1.70 -8.34 7.24
N TYR A 54 2.84 -8.99 7.52
CA TYR A 54 3.96 -9.08 6.58
C TYR A 54 4.11 -10.53 6.11
N GLU A 55 3.47 -10.85 5.00
CA GLU A 55 3.46 -12.20 4.43
C GLU A 55 4.03 -12.20 3.01
N PRO A 56 4.83 -13.21 2.62
CA PRO A 56 5.33 -13.33 1.25
C PRO A 56 4.22 -13.38 0.20
N ALA A 57 3.05 -13.91 0.56
CA ALA A 57 1.87 -13.97 -0.32
C ALA A 57 1.38 -12.59 -0.77
N HIS A 58 1.70 -11.51 -0.05
CA HIS A 58 1.33 -10.15 -0.43
C HIS A 58 2.08 -9.62 -1.66
N LEU A 59 3.16 -10.30 -2.03
CA LEU A 59 3.96 -10.01 -3.22
C LEU A 59 3.56 -10.89 -4.41
N GLU A 60 2.44 -11.60 -4.34
CA GLU A 60 1.92 -12.43 -5.43
C GLU A 60 0.63 -11.84 -6.02
N PRO A 61 0.57 -11.57 -7.33
CA PRO A 61 1.67 -11.65 -8.30
C PRO A 61 2.76 -10.61 -8.03
N ALA A 62 3.98 -10.90 -8.47
CA ALA A 62 5.16 -10.04 -8.29
C ALA A 62 4.88 -8.58 -8.71
N PRO A 63 5.01 -7.60 -7.79
CA PRO A 63 4.89 -6.19 -8.13
C PRO A 63 6.11 -5.73 -8.94
N ASP A 64 5.94 -4.69 -9.76
CA ASP A 64 7.03 -4.09 -10.53
C ASP A 64 8.01 -3.31 -9.64
N LEU A 65 7.53 -2.81 -8.49
CA LEU A 65 8.31 -2.06 -7.52
C LEU A 65 7.78 -2.30 -6.11
N VAL A 66 8.71 -2.53 -5.18
CA VAL A 66 8.41 -2.54 -3.74
C VAL A 66 8.98 -1.28 -3.11
N VAL A 67 8.16 -0.53 -2.39
CA VAL A 67 8.58 0.61 -1.57
C VAL A 67 8.55 0.17 -0.12
N VAL A 68 9.70 0.29 0.55
CA VAL A 68 9.86 -0.14 1.95
C VAL A 68 9.82 1.09 2.85
N GLY A 69 8.78 1.20 3.67
CA GLY A 69 8.68 2.21 4.73
C GLY A 69 9.66 1.96 5.87
N ASN A 70 9.86 2.98 6.71
CA ASN A 70 10.86 2.98 7.78
C ASN A 70 10.47 2.20 9.06
N ALA A 71 9.27 1.60 9.09
CA ALA A 71 8.58 1.06 10.27
C ALA A 71 7.93 2.12 11.18
#